data_AF-A0AA37HYS6-F1
#
_entry.id   AF-A0AA37HYS6-F1
#
_cell.length_a   1.000
_cell.length_b   1.000
_cell.length_c   1.000
_cell.angle_alpha   90.00
_cell.angle_beta   90.00
_cell.angle_gamma   90.00
#
_symmetry.space_group_name_H-M   'P 1'
#
loop_
_entity.id
_entity.type
_entity.pdbx_description
1 polymer ?
#
loop_
_entity_poly.entity_id
_entity_poly.type
_entity_poly.pdbx_seq_one_letter_code
_entity_poly.pdbx_strand_id
1 'polypeptide(L)'
;MKYMKLIWGFVLFIATLDMQHGYYEFIRLASAVFFVYYAFFYFKDNKNVLGTLFTGLAILFQPFFKFKFDKPIWNTIDIVLGSFLIILYCIENDLIKKKKK
;
A
#
# COMPACT_ATOMS: atom_id res chain seq x y z
N MET A 1 -2.90 -9.90 -10.06
CA MET A 1 -3.32 -9.29 -8.78
C MET A 1 -2.70 -9.92 -7.53
N LYS A 2 -2.62 -11.26 -7.41
CA LYS A 2 -2.17 -11.90 -6.16
C LYS A 2 -0.77 -11.44 -5.72
N TYR A 3 0.23 -11.54 -6.62
CA TYR A 3 1.61 -11.17 -6.31
C TYR A 3 1.89 -9.66 -6.29
N MET A 4 1.00 -8.83 -6.83
CA MET A 4 1.23 -7.37 -6.91
C MET A 4 1.26 -6.73 -5.52
N LYS A 5 0.47 -7.22 -4.57
CA LYS A 5 0.48 -6.76 -3.17
C LYS A 5 1.78 -7.13 -2.45
N LEU A 6 2.30 -8.32 -2.76
CA LEU A 6 3.55 -8.81 -2.20
C LEU A 6 4.72 -7.97 -2.72
N ILE A 7 4.78 -7.75 -4.04
CA ILE A 7 5.80 -6.90 -4.68
C ILE A 7 5.76 -5.49 -4.09
N TRP A 8 4.57 -4.87 -4.00
CA TRP A 8 4.45 -3.54 -3.42
C TRP A 8 4.77 -3.46 -1.93
N GLY A 9 4.47 -4.51 -1.15
CA GLY A 9 4.92 -4.61 0.23
C GLY A 9 6.45 -4.51 0.33
N PHE A 10 7.19 -5.24 -0.51
CA PHE A 10 8.65 -5.13 -0.56
C PHE A 10 9.14 -3.75 -1.02
N VAL A 11 8.46 -3.11 -1.98
CA VAL A 11 8.82 -1.76 -2.42
C VAL A 11 8.67 -0.73 -1.28
N LEU A 12 7.64 -0.85 -0.44
CA LEU A 12 7.49 0.02 0.75
C LEU A 12 8.61 -0.22 1.77
N PHE A 13 9.03 -1.48 1.99
CA PHE A 13 10.21 -1.78 2.83
C PHE A 13 11.52 -1.26 2.24
N ILE A 14 11.64 -1.19 0.91
CA ILE A 14 12.80 -0.56 0.27
C ILE A 14 12.73 0.96 0.44
N ALA A 15 11.53 1.56 0.44
CA ALA A 15 11.33 2.99 0.69
C ALA A 15 11.72 3.42 2.12
N THR A 16 11.68 2.48 3.07
CA THR A 16 12.14 2.64 4.45
C THR A 16 13.66 2.81 4.56
N LEU A 17 14.42 2.28 3.59
CA LEU A 17 15.87 2.44 3.56
C LEU A 17 16.22 3.88 3.22
N ASP A 18 17.26 4.41 3.86
CA ASP A 18 17.62 5.84 3.81
C ASP A 18 18.10 6.24 2.40
N MET A 19 17.14 6.51 1.51
CA MET A 19 17.38 6.92 0.13
C MET A 19 17.36 8.44 0.01
N GLN A 20 18.01 8.94 -1.04
CA GLN A 20 17.98 10.37 -1.38
C GLN A 20 16.53 10.85 -1.53
N HIS A 21 16.25 12.04 -0.99
CA HIS A 21 14.90 12.58 -0.85
C HIS A 21 14.04 12.51 -2.13
N GLY A 22 14.62 12.71 -3.31
CA GLY A 22 13.89 12.66 -4.58
C GLY A 22 13.37 11.28 -4.97
N TYR A 23 14.10 10.20 -4.62
CA TYR A 23 13.64 8.84 -4.91
C TYR A 23 12.44 8.45 -4.04
N TYR A 24 12.43 8.94 -2.80
CA TYR A 24 11.35 8.69 -1.87
C TYR A 24 10.03 9.35 -2.31
N GLU A 25 10.07 10.57 -2.85
CA GLU A 25 8.90 11.22 -3.44
C GLU A 25 8.35 10.45 -4.66
N PHE A 26 9.23 9.89 -5.49
CA PHE A 26 8.81 9.06 -6.62
C PHE A 26 8.10 7.77 -6.18
N ILE A 27 8.65 7.08 -5.17
CA ILE A 27 8.01 5.88 -4.63
C ILE A 27 6.62 6.21 -4.10
N ARG A 28 6.46 7.33 -3.37
CA ARG A 28 5.13 7.73 -2.87
C ARG A 28 4.12 7.95 -3.97
N LEU A 29 4.51 8.64 -5.04
CA LEU A 29 3.65 8.84 -6.20
C LEU A 29 3.24 7.49 -6.80
N ALA A 30 4.19 6.58 -6.99
CA ALA A 30 3.92 5.24 -7.48
C ALA A 30 3.02 4.42 -6.52
N SER A 31 3.22 4.54 -5.20
CA SER A 31 2.37 3.93 -4.18
C SER A 31 0.95 4.51 -4.19
N ALA A 32 0.79 5.82 -4.35
CA ALA A 32 -0.52 6.45 -4.46
C ALA A 32 -1.29 5.92 -5.68
N VAL A 33 -0.65 5.84 -6.86
CA VAL A 33 -1.26 5.26 -8.07
C VAL A 33 -1.65 3.80 -7.84
N PHE A 34 -0.79 3.01 -7.18
CA PHE A 34 -1.09 1.63 -6.83
C PHE A 34 -2.30 1.51 -5.91
N PHE A 35 -2.39 2.34 -4.87
CA PHE A 35 -3.52 2.32 -3.93
C PHE A 35 -4.82 2.77 -4.58
N VAL A 36 -4.82 3.78 -5.45
CA VAL A 36 -6.01 4.18 -6.23
C VAL A 36 -6.49 3.04 -7.13
N TYR A 37 -5.57 2.38 -7.83
CA TYR A 37 -5.90 1.24 -8.68
C TYR A 37 -6.56 0.10 -7.89
N TYR A 38 -6.01 -0.22 -6.71
CA TYR A 38 -6.59 -1.23 -5.83
C TYR A 38 -7.93 -0.81 -5.23
N ALA A 39 -8.08 0.45 -4.82
CA ALA A 39 -9.34 0.99 -4.31
C ALA A 39 -10.46 0.81 -5.34
N PHE A 40 -10.20 1.17 -6.60
CA PHE A 40 -11.15 0.99 -7.70
C PHE A 40 -11.54 -0.48 -7.90
N PHE A 41 -10.55 -1.38 -7.87
CA PHE A 41 -10.81 -2.81 -7.99
C PHE A 41 -11.64 -3.36 -6.82
N TYR A 42 -11.38 -2.92 -5.59
CA TYR A 42 -12.12 -3.35 -4.40
C TYR A 42 -13.56 -2.83 -4.37
N PHE A 43 -13.80 -1.60 -4.84
CA PHE A 43 -15.17 -1.10 -5.02
C PHE A 43 -15.93 -1.91 -6.08
N LYS A 44 -15.25 -2.31 -7.17
CA LYS A 44 -15.84 -3.19 -8.19
C LYS A 44 -16.21 -4.58 -7.67
N ASP A 45 -15.44 -5.11 -6.71
CA ASP A 45 -15.67 -6.40 -6.05
C ASP A 45 -16.66 -6.32 -4.86
N ASN A 46 -17.44 -5.24 -4.76
CA ASN A 46 -18.37 -4.93 -3.65
C ASN A 46 -17.73 -4.93 -2.25
N LYS A 47 -16.40 -4.83 -2.16
CA LYS A 47 -15.64 -4.75 -0.90
C LYS A 47 -15.48 -3.31 -0.47
N ASN A 48 -16.60 -2.64 -0.22
CA ASN A 48 -16.66 -1.21 0.07
C ASN A 48 -15.75 -0.80 1.23
N VAL A 49 -15.67 -1.61 2.29
CA VAL A 49 -14.79 -1.35 3.45
C VAL A 49 -13.31 -1.29 3.05
N LEU A 50 -12.85 -2.26 2.26
CA LEU A 50 -11.46 -2.29 1.78
C LEU A 50 -11.22 -1.18 0.75
N GLY A 51 -12.17 -0.91 -0.15
CA GLY A 51 -12.08 0.18 -1.12
C GLY A 51 -11.88 1.54 -0.45
N THR A 52 -12.67 1.84 0.59
CA THR A 52 -12.53 3.08 1.37
C THR A 52 -11.17 3.15 2.09
N LEU A 53 -10.72 2.04 2.68
CA LEU A 53 -9.43 1.97 3.36
C LEU A 53 -8.26 2.24 2.39
N PHE A 54 -8.26 1.60 1.22
CA PHE A 54 -7.26 1.84 0.17
C PHE A 54 -7.34 3.26 -0.42
N THR A 55 -8.52 3.86 -0.46
CA THR A 55 -8.69 5.28 -0.84
C THR A 55 -8.03 6.20 0.18
N GLY A 56 -8.21 5.92 1.48
CA GLY A 56 -7.51 6.64 2.55
C GLY A 56 -5.99 6.52 2.43
N LEU A 57 -5.48 5.33 2.08
CA LEU A 57 -4.05 5.13 1.83
C LEU A 57 -3.56 5.92 0.61
N ALA A 58 -4.31 5.97 -0.48
CA ALA A 58 -3.96 6.81 -1.62
C ALA A 58 -3.87 8.31 -1.25
N ILE A 59 -4.78 8.79 -0.40
CA ILE A 59 -4.77 10.16 0.13
C ILE A 59 -3.63 10.40 1.13
N LEU A 60 -3.15 9.35 1.79
CA LEU A 60 -1.98 9.44 2.65
C LEU A 60 -0.70 9.59 1.80
N PHE A 61 -0.55 8.81 0.73
CA PHE A 61 0.65 8.77 -0.12
C PHE A 61 0.68 9.82 -1.24
N GLN A 62 -0.38 10.59 -1.44
CA GLN A 62 -0.39 11.58 -2.52
C GLN A 62 0.73 12.62 -2.39
N PRO A 63 1.36 12.99 -3.50
CA PRO A 63 2.43 14.01 -3.53
C PRO A 63 1.90 15.46 -3.51
N PHE A 64 0.58 15.68 -3.50
CA PHE A 64 -0.01 17.02 -3.62
C PHE A 64 -0.01 17.82 -2.32
N PHE A 65 -0.21 17.14 -1.19
CA PHE A 65 -0.11 17.76 0.13
C PHE A 65 1.24 17.41 0.73
N LYS A 66 2.15 18.38 0.78
CA LYS A 66 3.42 18.25 1.49
C LYS A 66 3.15 18.21 3.00
N PHE A 67 2.81 17.03 3.51
CA PHE A 67 2.90 16.79 4.94
C PHE A 67 4.38 16.89 5.33
N LYS A 68 4.72 17.91 6.12
CA LYS A 68 6.04 18.08 6.72
C LYS A 68 6.25 17.07 7.86
N PHE A 69 6.04 15.78 7.61
CA PHE A 69 6.50 14.76 8.55
C PHE A 69 7.96 14.48 8.28
N ASP A 70 8.73 14.36 9.35
CA ASP A 70 10.12 13.98 9.28
C ASP A 70 10.26 12.52 8.78
N LYS A 71 11.41 12.20 8.19
CA LYS A 71 11.78 10.85 7.73
C LYS A 71 11.35 9.71 8.69
N PRO A 72 11.59 9.76 10.02
CA PRO A 72 11.24 8.66 10.93
C PRO A 72 9.74 8.34 11.00
N ILE A 73 8.87 9.34 10.89
CA ILE A 73 7.42 9.16 10.96
C ILE A 73 6.95 8.39 9.73
N TRP A 74 7.41 8.85 8.57
CA TRP A 74 7.15 8.23 7.29
C TRP A 74 7.69 6.81 7.20
N ASN A 75 8.89 6.59 7.73
CA ASN A 75 9.48 5.26 7.83
C ASN A 75 8.60 4.28 8.60
N THR A 76 8.02 4.75 9.70
CA THR A 76 7.10 3.97 10.54
C THR A 76 5.81 3.65 9.79
N ILE A 77 5.24 4.63 9.09
CA ILE A 77 4.06 4.45 8.24
C ILE A 77 4.34 3.38 7.16
N ASP A 78 5.47 3.46 6.48
CA ASP A 78 5.84 2.53 5.41
C ASP A 78 6.00 1.09 5.92
N ILE A 79 6.64 0.89 7.09
CA ILE A 79 6.75 -0.43 7.74
C ILE A 79 5.38 -0.99 8.11
N VAL A 80 4.52 -0.18 8.73
CA VAL A 80 3.18 -0.59 9.16
C VAL A 80 2.34 -1.00 7.94
N LEU A 81 2.41 -0.22 6.86
CA LEU A 81 1.64 -0.48 5.65
C LEU A 81 2.18 -1.63 4.81
N GLY A 82 3.50 -1.78 4.74
CA GLY A 82 4.14 -2.96 4.15
C GLY A 82 3.69 -4.23 4.87
N SER A 83 3.68 -4.21 6.21
CA SER A 83 3.18 -5.33 7.02
C SER A 83 1.69 -5.60 6.80
N PHE A 84 0.86 -4.54 6.75
CA PHE A 84 -0.56 -4.64 6.45
C PHE A 84 -0.84 -5.30 5.09
N LEU A 85 -0.11 -4.91 4.04
CA LEU A 85 -0.23 -5.49 2.69
C LEU A 85 0.12 -6.99 2.67
N ILE A 86 1.16 -7.39 3.41
CA ILE A 86 1.57 -8.79 3.52
C ILE A 86 0.51 -9.61 4.28
N ILE A 87 -0.01 -9.11 5.39
CA ILE A 87 -1.08 -9.78 6.15
C ILE A 87 -2.33 -9.94 5.28
N LEU A 88 -2.73 -8.88 4.56
CA LEU A 88 -3.87 -8.91 3.66
C LEU A 88 -3.69 -9.95 2.55
N TYR A 89 -2.48 -10.07 2.00
CA TYR A 89 -2.13 -11.12 1.05
C TYR A 89 -2.27 -12.53 1.66
N CYS A 90 -1.77 -12.75 2.88
CA CYS A 90 -1.89 -14.04 3.57
C CYS A 90 -3.36 -14.43 3.81
N ILE A 91 -4.18 -13.50 4.29
CA ILE A 91 -5.61 -13.73 4.53
C ILE A 91 -6.33 -14.10 3.22
N GLU A 92 -6.13 -13.32 2.15
CA GLU A 92 -6.74 -13.63 0.86
C GLU A 92 -6.25 -14.97 0.29
N ASN A 93 -4.97 -15.32 0.48
CA ASN A 93 -4.41 -16.60 0.04
C ASN A 93 -5.06 -17.78 0.77
N ASP A 94 -5.31 -17.65 2.08
CA ASP A 94 -5.99 -18.66 2.89
C ASP A 94 -7.47 -18.80 2.54
N LEU A 95 -8.16 -17.68 2.25
CA LEU A 95 -9.54 -17.70 1.75
C LEU A 95 -9.64 -18.42 0.39
N ILE A 96 -8.67 -18.20 -0.51
CA ILE A 96 -8.60 -18.90 -1.80
C ILE A 96 -8.33 -20.39 -1.61
N LYS A 97 -7.48 -20.78 -0.66
CA LYS A 97 -7.26 -22.21 -0.32
C LYS A 97 -8.50 -22.88 0.24
N LYS A 98 -9.25 -22.20 1.14
CA LYS A 98 -10.51 -22.72 1.69
C LYS A 98 -11.58 -22.93 0.62
N LYS A 99 -11.69 -22.03 -0.36
CA LYS A 99 -12.69 -22.13 -1.44
C LYS A 99 -12.42 -23.26 -2.44
N LYS A 100 -11.20 -23.83 -2.44
CA LYS A 100 -10.78 -24.94 -3.30
C LYS A 100 -10.92 -26.33 -2.65
N LYS A 101 -11.25 -26.39 -1.36
CA LYS A 101 -11.48 -27.62 -0.61
C LYS A 101 -12.98 -27.83 -0.45
#